data_AF-A0A1L9UK90-F1
#
_entry.id   AF-A0A1L9UK90-F1
#
_cell.length_a   1.000
_cell.length_b   1.000
_cell.length_c   1.000
_cell.angle_alpha   90.00
_cell.angle_beta   90.00
_cell.angle_gamma   90.00
#
_symmetry.space_group_name_H-M   'P 1'
#
loop_
_entity.id
_entity.type
_entity.pdbx_description
1 polymer ?
#
loop_
_entity_poly.entity_id
_entity_poly.type
_entity_poly.pdbx_seq_one_letter_code
_entity_poly.pdbx_strand_id
1 'polypeptide(L)'
;MVSPQVTNLAIIVVMMQLAKKVPFEDPDVLMLVRGMYILSNVLILGLYLYTQTKINKKNDLTTLKYVEPAPMGSSEEPRPVTTTNMEYDKQQLRQLMRSQLMGVGMMGVMHLYFKYTNPLLIQSIIPLKGAIESNLVKIHVFGKPATGDLQRPFKASNSFMNQGQIKSDKASVENAEKNWRGGVKEE
;
A
#
# COMPACT_ATOMS: atom_id res chain seq x y z
N MET A 1 -20.33 -8.25 -8.63
CA MET A 1 -19.29 -8.23 -7.59
C MET A 1 -19.40 -6.89 -6.86
N VAL A 2 -19.50 -6.89 -5.53
CA VAL A 2 -19.54 -5.64 -4.74
C VAL A 2 -18.19 -4.93 -4.90
N SER A 3 -18.18 -3.62 -5.13
CA SER A 3 -16.91 -2.92 -5.33
C SER A 3 -16.04 -2.99 -4.06
N PRO A 4 -14.70 -3.02 -4.20
CA PRO A 4 -13.80 -2.98 -3.04
C PRO A 4 -14.07 -1.79 -2.12
N GLN A 5 -14.52 -0.67 -2.68
CA GLN A 5 -14.89 0.54 -1.94
C GLN A 5 -16.13 0.31 -1.07
N VAL A 6 -17.18 -0.31 -1.62
CA VAL A 6 -18.41 -0.63 -0.87
C VAL A 6 -18.11 -1.66 0.23
N THR A 7 -17.23 -2.63 -0.03
CA THR A 7 -16.81 -3.61 0.97
C THR A 7 -16.03 -2.94 2.12
N ASN A 8 -15.09 -2.05 1.80
CA ASN A 8 -14.32 -1.33 2.81
C ASN A 8 -15.21 -0.37 3.63
N LEU A 9 -16.16 0.33 3.00
CA LEU A 9 -17.14 1.16 3.70
C LEU A 9 -18.04 0.35 4.62
N ALA A 10 -18.54 -0.81 4.15
CA ALA A 10 -19.35 -1.69 4.98
C ALA A 10 -18.57 -2.18 6.22
N ILE A 11 -17.31 -2.57 6.05
CA ILE A 11 -16.43 -2.96 7.17
C ILE A 11 -16.26 -1.79 8.14
N ILE A 12 -15.98 -0.57 7.67
CA ILE A 12 -15.83 0.61 8.53
C ILE A 12 -17.11 0.85 9.33
N VAL A 13 -18.27 0.81 8.69
CA VAL A 13 -19.57 1.03 9.36
C VAL A 13 -19.82 -0.04 10.43
N VAL A 14 -19.62 -1.32 10.11
CA VAL A 14 -19.78 -2.42 11.07
C VAL A 14 -18.82 -2.24 12.25
N MET A 15 -17.54 -1.95 11.95
CA MET A 15 -16.52 -1.79 12.98
C MET A 15 -16.76 -0.56 13.86
N MET A 16 -17.30 0.53 13.32
CA MET A 16 -17.71 1.69 14.12
C MET A 16 -18.86 1.36 15.07
N GLN A 17 -19.82 0.55 14.64
CA GLN A 17 -20.92 0.11 15.52
C GLN A 17 -20.42 -0.84 16.61
N LEU A 18 -19.49 -1.73 16.27
CA LEU A 18 -18.85 -2.60 17.25
C LEU A 18 -18.01 -1.79 18.24
N ALA A 19 -17.21 -0.83 17.78
CA ALA A 19 -16.40 0.03 18.63
C ALA A 19 -17.24 0.78 19.67
N LYS A 20 -18.44 1.27 19.30
CA LYS A 20 -19.36 1.91 20.26
C LYS A 20 -19.83 0.98 21.39
N LYS A 21 -19.79 -0.33 21.20
CA LYS A 21 -20.19 -1.35 22.18
C LYS A 21 -19.01 -1.88 23.00
N VAL A 22 -17.78 -1.53 22.66
CA VAL A 22 -16.58 -1.96 23.37
C VAL A 22 -16.34 -1.00 24.55
N PRO A 23 -16.25 -1.49 25.79
CA PRO A 23 -15.96 -0.64 26.94
C PRO A 23 -14.46 -0.31 26.99
N PHE A 24 -14.03 0.69 26.23
CA PHE A 24 -12.62 1.13 26.19
C PHE A 24 -12.11 1.78 27.49
N GLU A 25 -13.01 2.04 28.43
CA GLU A 25 -12.70 2.54 29.77
C GLU A 25 -12.18 1.42 30.69
N ASP A 26 -12.53 0.17 30.40
CA ASP A 26 -12.01 -0.99 31.11
C ASP A 26 -10.51 -1.19 30.76
N PRO A 27 -9.60 -1.13 31.75
CA PRO A 27 -8.17 -1.30 31.54
C PRO A 27 -7.80 -2.62 30.84
N ASP A 28 -8.52 -3.70 31.10
CA ASP A 28 -8.23 -5.02 30.55
C ASP A 28 -8.62 -5.07 29.07
N VAL A 29 -9.79 -4.53 28.72
CA VAL A 29 -10.27 -4.42 27.33
C VAL A 29 -9.35 -3.49 26.53
N LEU A 30 -8.92 -2.38 27.12
CA LEU A 30 -7.98 -1.47 26.50
C LEU A 30 -6.62 -2.12 26.23
N MET A 31 -6.11 -2.90 27.19
CA MET A 31 -4.87 -3.64 27.03
C MET A 31 -4.99 -4.71 25.93
N LEU A 32 -6.12 -5.42 25.87
CA LEU A 32 -6.41 -6.40 24.83
C LEU A 32 -6.43 -5.75 23.43
N VAL A 33 -7.08 -4.60 23.27
CA VAL A 33 -7.13 -3.88 21.97
C VAL A 33 -5.74 -3.38 21.56
N ARG A 34 -4.93 -2.90 22.50
CA ARG A 34 -3.52 -2.55 22.25
C ARG A 34 -2.72 -3.77 21.81
N GLY A 35 -2.91 -4.91 22.48
CA GLY A 35 -2.30 -6.19 22.12
C GLY A 35 -2.67 -6.62 20.69
N MET A 36 -3.95 -6.57 20.33
CA MET A 36 -4.42 -6.87 18.98
C MET A 36 -3.79 -5.95 17.93
N TYR A 37 -3.68 -4.65 18.21
CA TYR A 37 -3.03 -3.70 17.31
C TYR A 37 -1.54 -3.99 17.14
N ILE A 38 -0.81 -4.30 18.21
CA ILE A 38 0.61 -4.66 18.12
C ILE A 38 0.77 -5.94 17.32
N LEU A 39 -0.04 -6.97 17.63
CA LEU A 39 -0.03 -8.24 16.93
C LEU A 39 -0.29 -8.07 15.43
N SER A 40 -1.29 -7.26 15.05
CA SER A 40 -1.59 -7.04 13.63
C SER A 40 -0.42 -6.38 12.89
N ASN A 41 0.26 -5.41 13.51
CA ASN A 41 1.44 -4.76 12.94
C ASN A 41 2.62 -5.72 12.79
N VAL A 42 2.84 -6.59 13.78
CA VAL A 42 3.86 -7.64 13.69
C VAL A 42 3.55 -8.61 12.56
N LEU A 43 2.29 -9.02 12.39
CA LEU A 43 1.86 -9.89 11.29
C LEU A 43 2.05 -9.21 9.92
N ILE A 44 1.69 -7.93 9.79
CA ILE A 44 1.90 -7.15 8.56
C ILE A 44 3.39 -7.08 8.22
N LEU A 45 4.23 -6.75 9.21
CA LEU A 45 5.67 -6.66 9.03
C LEU A 45 6.25 -8.03 8.62
N GLY A 46 5.87 -9.10 9.31
CA GLY A 46 6.29 -10.47 8.98
C GLY A 46 5.88 -10.87 7.56
N LEU A 47 4.66 -10.52 7.14
CA LEU A 47 4.17 -10.77 5.79
C LEU A 47 4.98 -10.00 4.73
N TYR A 48 5.32 -8.75 5.00
CA TYR A 48 6.14 -7.94 4.08
C TYR A 48 7.57 -8.44 3.99
N LEU A 49 8.21 -8.77 5.12
CA LEU A 49 9.56 -9.37 5.11
C LEU A 49 9.56 -10.70 4.37
N TYR A 50 8.57 -11.56 4.59
CA TYR A 50 8.44 -12.81 3.84
C TYR A 50 8.26 -12.56 2.34
N THR A 51 7.42 -11.60 1.96
CA THR A 51 7.22 -11.18 0.56
C THR A 51 8.55 -10.68 -0.05
N GLN A 52 9.36 -9.93 0.70
CA GLN A 52 10.68 -9.47 0.25
C GLN A 52 11.60 -10.65 -0.09
N THR A 53 11.63 -11.68 0.77
CA THR A 53 12.44 -12.88 0.50
C THR A 53 11.97 -13.61 -0.76
N LYS A 54 10.65 -13.65 -1.02
CA LYS A 54 10.08 -14.27 -2.22
C LYS A 54 10.42 -13.50 -3.49
N ILE A 55 10.34 -12.17 -3.45
CA ILE A 55 10.76 -11.30 -4.58
C ILE A 55 12.24 -11.56 -4.91
N ASN A 56 13.10 -11.54 -3.89
CA ASN A 56 14.54 -11.76 -4.07
C ASN A 56 14.84 -13.15 -4.63
N LYS A 57 14.15 -14.18 -4.13
CA LYS A 57 14.32 -15.56 -4.62
C LYS A 57 13.82 -15.74 -6.06
N LYS A 58 12.75 -15.05 -6.46
CA LYS A 58 12.20 -15.13 -7.81
C LYS A 58 13.15 -14.49 -8.85
N ASN A 59 13.85 -13.42 -8.47
CA ASN A 59 14.84 -12.72 -9.29
C ASN A 59 14.34 -12.47 -10.74
N ASP A 60 13.13 -11.91 -10.86
CA ASP A 60 12.47 -11.67 -12.15
C ASP A 60 13.06 -10.42 -12.84
N LEU A 61 14.00 -10.63 -13.76
CA LEU A 61 14.71 -9.58 -14.49
C LEU A 61 14.04 -9.16 -15.80
N THR A 62 12.79 -9.56 -16.06
CA THR A 62 12.12 -9.10 -17.29
C THR A 62 11.95 -7.59 -17.29
N THR A 63 12.31 -6.95 -18.39
CA THR A 63 12.22 -5.50 -18.56
C THR A 63 10.76 -5.02 -18.49
N LEU A 64 10.54 -4.02 -17.66
CA LEU A 64 9.27 -3.32 -17.48
C LEU A 64 9.46 -1.86 -17.85
N LYS A 65 8.64 -1.36 -18.78
CA LYS A 65 8.60 0.05 -19.15
C LYS A 65 7.23 0.64 -18.81
N TYR A 66 7.21 1.77 -18.13
CA TYR A 66 5.97 2.48 -17.79
C TYR A 66 6.23 3.96 -17.58
N VAL A 67 5.17 4.75 -17.50
CA VAL A 67 5.26 6.20 -17.24
C VAL A 67 4.71 6.48 -15.84
N GLU A 68 5.54 7.07 -14.99
CA GLU A 68 5.10 7.61 -13.72
C GLU A 68 4.46 8.99 -13.95
N PRO A 69 3.21 9.20 -13.49
CA PRO A 69 2.58 10.50 -13.58
C PRO A 69 3.33 11.50 -12.70
N ALA A 70 3.38 12.76 -13.13
CA ALA A 70 3.97 13.83 -12.35
C ALA A 70 3.30 13.94 -10.97
N PRO A 71 4.05 14.25 -9.89
CA PRO A 71 3.46 14.53 -8.59
C PRO A 71 2.39 15.62 -8.70
N MET A 72 1.25 15.46 -8.02
CA MET A 72 0.17 16.44 -8.05
C MET A 72 0.67 17.82 -7.60
N GLY A 73 0.49 18.84 -8.44
CA GLY A 73 0.98 20.20 -8.20
C GLY A 73 2.38 20.49 -8.76
N SER A 74 3.02 19.52 -9.43
CA SER A 74 4.28 19.71 -10.16
C SER A 74 4.04 20.10 -11.62
N SER A 75 4.91 20.95 -12.17
CA SER A 75 5.00 21.25 -13.61
C SER A 75 5.89 20.24 -14.36
N GLU A 76 6.41 19.23 -13.67
CA GLU A 76 7.25 18.20 -14.26
C GLU A 76 6.48 17.35 -15.27
N GLU A 77 7.16 16.94 -16.33
CA GLU A 77 6.59 16.04 -17.32
C GLU A 77 6.47 14.61 -16.76
N PRO A 78 5.58 13.77 -17.33
CA PRO A 78 5.49 12.36 -16.95
C PRO A 78 6.83 11.64 -17.17
N ARG A 79 7.33 10.94 -16.14
CA ARG A 79 8.66 10.34 -16.18
C ARG A 79 8.61 8.93 -16.79
N PRO A 80 9.29 8.67 -17.92
CA PRO A 80 9.45 7.32 -18.43
C PRO A 80 10.40 6.53 -17.51
N VAL A 81 9.95 5.36 -17.06
CA VAL A 81 10.71 4.45 -16.21
C VAL A 81 10.93 3.16 -16.96
N THR A 82 12.20 2.81 -17.16
CA THR A 82 12.62 1.46 -17.58
C THR A 82 13.26 0.77 -16.38
N THR A 83 12.70 -0.36 -15.97
CA THR A 83 13.14 -1.13 -14.80
C THR A 83 12.98 -2.64 -15.05
N THR A 84 13.20 -3.46 -14.03
CA THR A 84 12.85 -4.89 -14.04
C THR A 84 11.65 -5.17 -13.14
N ASN A 85 10.94 -6.27 -13.38
CA ASN A 85 9.85 -6.72 -12.50
C ASN A 85 10.29 -6.82 -11.03
N MET A 86 11.48 -7.37 -10.77
CA MET A 86 12.04 -7.48 -9.43
C MET A 86 12.22 -6.11 -8.78
N GLU A 87 12.86 -5.16 -9.47
CA GLU A 87 13.15 -3.85 -8.88
C GLU A 87 11.87 -3.04 -8.67
N TYR A 88 10.93 -3.12 -9.60
CA TYR A 88 9.58 -2.57 -9.44
C TYR A 88 8.89 -3.13 -8.19
N ASP A 89 8.87 -4.45 -8.01
CA ASP A 89 8.23 -5.09 -6.85
C ASP A 89 8.91 -4.70 -5.53
N LYS A 90 10.24 -4.59 -5.50
CA LYS A 90 11.00 -4.09 -4.34
C LYS A 90 10.63 -2.65 -3.99
N GLN A 91 10.49 -1.78 -4.99
CA GLN A 91 10.08 -0.39 -4.79
C GLN A 91 8.66 -0.31 -4.23
N GLN A 92 7.72 -1.06 -4.80
CA GLN A 92 6.34 -1.13 -4.31
C GLN A 92 6.29 -1.66 -2.86
N LEU A 93 7.08 -2.68 -2.52
CA LEU A 93 7.14 -3.20 -1.16
C LEU A 93 7.70 -2.17 -0.17
N ARG A 94 8.76 -1.44 -0.54
CA ARG A 94 9.30 -0.35 0.27
C ARG A 94 8.26 0.74 0.53
N GLN A 95 7.44 1.07 -0.46
CA GLN A 95 6.35 2.04 -0.31
C GLN A 95 5.29 1.55 0.68
N LEU A 96 4.89 0.27 0.61
CA LEU A 96 3.97 -0.34 1.57
C LEU A 96 4.54 -0.31 2.99
N MET A 97 5.82 -0.67 3.16
CA MET A 97 6.49 -0.64 4.47
C MET A 97 6.56 0.78 5.04
N ARG A 98 6.95 1.77 4.22
CA ARG A 98 7.00 3.18 4.64
C ARG A 98 5.62 3.70 5.03
N SER A 99 4.59 3.37 4.26
CA SER A 99 3.21 3.75 4.57
C SER A 99 2.74 3.11 5.88
N GLN A 100 3.08 1.85 6.13
CA GLN A 100 2.75 1.18 7.38
C GLN A 100 3.45 1.84 8.58
N LEU A 101 4.75 2.14 8.47
CA LEU A 101 5.50 2.81 9.53
C LEU A 101 4.94 4.20 9.85
N MET A 102 4.59 4.98 8.81
CA MET A 102 3.93 6.28 9.00
C MET A 102 2.57 6.12 9.70
N GLY A 103 1.77 5.12 9.32
CA GLY A 103 0.50 4.81 9.97
C GLY A 103 0.65 4.43 11.44
N VAL A 104 1.66 3.61 11.77
CA VAL A 104 1.98 3.23 13.16
C VAL A 104 2.45 4.44 13.96
N GLY A 105 3.32 5.28 13.40
CA GLY A 105 3.79 6.51 14.05
C GLY A 105 2.63 7.46 14.35
N MET A 106 1.76 7.71 13.36
CA MET A 106 0.58 8.55 13.53
C MET A 106 -0.39 7.98 14.57
N MET A 107 -0.65 6.67 14.54
CA MET A 107 -1.51 6.01 15.53
C MET A 107 -0.89 6.07 16.93
N GLY A 108 0.44 5.94 17.04
CA GLY A 108 1.18 6.09 18.29
C GLY A 108 0.94 7.47 18.92
N VAL A 109 1.05 8.54 18.13
CA VAL A 109 0.75 9.90 18.61
C VAL A 109 -0.73 10.04 19.01
N MET A 110 -1.66 9.62 18.14
CA MET A 110 -3.10 9.72 18.43
C MET A 110 -3.52 8.95 19.69
N HIS A 111 -2.96 7.77 19.90
CA HIS A 111 -3.32 6.93 21.04
C HIS A 111 -2.62 7.33 22.33
N LEU A 112 -1.30 7.58 22.28
CA LEU A 112 -0.52 7.86 23.49
C LEU A 112 -0.68 9.32 23.94
N TYR A 113 -0.72 10.27 23.01
CA TYR A 113 -0.84 11.70 23.32
C TYR A 113 -2.31 12.14 23.42
N PHE A 114 -3.11 11.86 22.39
CA PHE A 114 -4.51 12.30 22.33
C PHE A 114 -5.51 11.32 22.98
N LYS A 115 -5.04 10.18 23.51
CA LYS A 115 -5.88 9.12 24.10
C LYS A 115 -7.01 8.65 23.18
N TYR A 116 -6.79 8.72 21.87
CA TYR A 116 -7.81 8.38 20.89
C TYR A 116 -7.81 6.87 20.62
N THR A 117 -8.68 6.16 21.34
CA THR A 117 -8.73 4.69 21.40
C THR A 117 -9.63 4.05 20.35
N ASN A 118 -10.69 4.74 19.93
CA ASN A 118 -11.66 4.23 18.95
C ASN A 118 -11.02 3.73 17.63
N PRO A 119 -10.01 4.42 17.05
CA PRO A 119 -9.39 3.96 15.82
C PRO A 119 -8.52 2.70 15.97
N LEU A 120 -8.03 2.34 17.17
CA LEU A 120 -7.12 1.17 17.30
C LEU A 120 -7.79 -0.12 16.85
N LEU A 121 -9.07 -0.30 17.20
CA LEU A 121 -9.80 -1.50 16.81
C LEU A 121 -9.88 -1.60 15.29
N ILE A 122 -10.26 -0.52 14.61
CA ILE A 122 -10.38 -0.47 13.15
C ILE A 122 -9.00 -0.65 12.49
N GLN A 123 -7.98 0.04 13.00
CA GLN A 123 -6.60 0.00 12.51
C GLN A 123 -5.89 -1.32 12.81
N SER A 124 -6.43 -2.16 13.70
CA SER A 124 -5.91 -3.51 13.90
C SER A 124 -6.35 -4.47 12.78
N ILE A 125 -7.48 -4.21 12.11
CA ILE A 125 -8.08 -5.14 11.14
C ILE A 125 -7.89 -4.67 9.69
N ILE A 126 -8.21 -3.41 9.38
CA ILE A 126 -8.22 -2.93 7.98
C ILE A 126 -6.83 -3.00 7.34
N PRO A 127 -5.75 -2.50 7.97
CA PRO A 127 -4.40 -2.60 7.41
C PRO A 127 -3.95 -4.06 7.24
N LEU A 128 -4.34 -4.96 8.15
CA LEU A 128 -4.00 -6.37 8.05
C LEU A 128 -4.68 -7.02 6.84
N LYS A 129 -5.98 -6.76 6.64
CA LYS A 129 -6.71 -7.17 5.44
C LYS A 129 -6.06 -6.60 4.18
N GLY A 130 -5.74 -5.30 4.19
CA GLY A 130 -5.08 -4.63 3.07
C GLY A 130 -3.72 -5.23 2.72
N ALA A 131 -2.91 -5.60 3.72
CA ALA A 131 -1.63 -6.25 3.52
C ALA A 131 -1.79 -7.62 2.84
N ILE A 132 -2.73 -8.43 3.32
CA ILE A 132 -3.06 -9.75 2.73
C ILE A 132 -3.58 -9.61 1.30
N GLU A 133 -4.40 -8.60 1.04
CA GLU A 133 -4.99 -8.34 -0.28
C GLU A 133 -4.06 -7.55 -1.23
N SER A 134 -2.86 -7.18 -0.80
CA SER A 134 -1.92 -6.45 -1.63
C SER A 134 -1.48 -7.26 -2.86
N ASN A 135 -1.24 -6.56 -3.97
CA ASN A 135 -0.86 -7.21 -5.24
C ASN A 135 0.42 -8.04 -5.09
N LEU A 136 1.39 -7.54 -4.33
CA LEU A 136 2.66 -8.25 -4.09
C LEU A 136 2.46 -9.54 -3.29
N VAL A 137 1.65 -9.51 -2.23
CA VAL A 137 1.35 -10.73 -1.45
C VAL A 137 0.59 -11.74 -2.30
N LYS A 138 -0.41 -11.29 -3.08
CA LYS A 138 -1.13 -12.17 -4.02
C LYS A 138 -0.19 -12.86 -5.01
N ILE A 139 0.78 -12.13 -5.58
CA ILE A 139 1.70 -12.67 -6.59
C ILE A 139 2.75 -13.59 -5.95
N HIS A 140 3.40 -13.16 -4.87
CA HIS A 140 4.62 -13.82 -4.35
C HIS A 140 4.35 -14.79 -3.20
N VAL A 141 3.31 -14.55 -2.39
CA VAL A 141 2.94 -15.41 -1.27
C VAL A 141 1.87 -16.40 -1.69
N PHE A 142 0.82 -15.94 -2.38
CA PHE A 142 -0.28 -16.80 -2.85
C PHE A 142 -0.07 -17.34 -4.28
N GLY A 143 1.03 -17.00 -4.94
CA GLY A 143 1.39 -17.58 -6.25
C GLY A 143 0.46 -17.21 -7.40
N LYS A 144 -0.35 -16.15 -7.27
CA LYS A 144 -1.26 -15.72 -8.34
C LYS A 144 -0.46 -15.22 -9.55
N PRO A 145 -0.90 -15.52 -10.79
CA PRO A 145 -0.23 -15.02 -11.98
C PRO A 145 -0.33 -13.49 -12.06
N ALA A 146 0.74 -12.84 -12.52
CA ALA A 146 0.83 -11.39 -12.69
C ALA A 146 0.14 -10.95 -14.00
N THR A 147 -1.13 -11.27 -14.14
CA THR A 147 -1.97 -11.01 -15.32
C THR A 147 -3.25 -10.28 -14.94
N GLY A 148 -3.88 -9.58 -15.88
CA GLY A 148 -5.11 -8.81 -15.61
C GLY A 148 -4.86 -7.72 -14.57
N ASP A 149 -5.62 -7.72 -13.47
CA ASP A 149 -5.48 -6.72 -12.40
C ASP A 149 -4.18 -6.84 -11.58
N LEU A 150 -3.47 -7.96 -11.69
CA LEU A 150 -2.16 -8.19 -11.07
C LEU A 150 -0.99 -7.94 -12.04
N GLN A 151 -1.27 -7.44 -13.24
CA GLN A 151 -0.23 -7.09 -14.20
C GLN A 151 0.55 -5.86 -13.73
N ARG A 152 1.87 -5.90 -13.92
CA ARG A 152 2.75 -4.74 -13.68
C ARG A 152 2.73 -3.80 -14.90
N PRO A 153 2.83 -2.47 -14.71
CA PRO A 153 2.79 -1.78 -13.42
C PRO A 153 1.40 -1.88 -12.80
N PHE A 154 1.33 -2.01 -11.47
CA PHE A 154 0.06 -2.09 -10.77
C PHE A 154 -0.73 -0.79 -10.95
N LYS A 155 -2.02 -0.93 -11.21
CA LYS A 155 -2.94 0.21 -11.12
C LYS A 155 -2.86 0.79 -9.71
N ALA A 156 -2.74 2.10 -9.60
CA ALA A 156 -2.78 2.78 -8.31
C ALA A 156 -4.03 2.31 -7.56
N SER A 157 -3.85 1.72 -6.39
CA SER A 157 -4.98 1.43 -5.52
C SER A 157 -5.63 2.77 -5.20
N ASN A 158 -6.95 2.89 -5.42
CA ASN A 158 -7.77 4.06 -5.08
C ASN A 158 -7.80 4.30 -3.56
N SER A 159 -6.63 4.55 -2.98
CA SER A 159 -6.49 5.18 -1.68
C SER A 159 -6.95 6.62 -1.89
N PHE A 160 -7.82 7.09 -1.01
CA PHE A 160 -8.50 8.39 -1.08
C PHE A 160 -7.54 9.57 -1.29
N MET A 161 -6.24 9.36 -1.08
CA MET A 161 -5.15 10.32 -1.22
C MET A 161 -4.39 10.31 -2.56
N ASN A 162 -4.64 9.37 -3.49
CA ASN A 162 -3.82 9.20 -4.70
C ASN A 162 -4.67 9.27 -5.98
N GLN A 163 -4.74 10.46 -6.59
CA GLN A 163 -5.47 10.75 -7.84
C GLN A 163 -4.54 10.88 -9.07
N GLY A 164 -3.52 10.03 -9.20
CA GLY A 164 -2.71 9.91 -10.41
C GLY A 164 -2.82 8.51 -11.01
N GLN A 165 -3.27 8.39 -12.26
CA GLN A 165 -3.28 7.10 -12.97
C GLN A 165 -1.91 6.84 -13.61
N ILE A 166 -1.28 5.71 -13.24
CA ILE A 166 -0.07 5.19 -13.89
C ILE A 166 -0.46 4.73 -15.31
N LYS A 167 0.28 5.19 -16.33
CA LYS A 167 0.07 4.80 -17.73
C LYS A 167 1.17 3.84 -18.19
N SER A 168 0.79 2.82 -18.95
CA SER A 168 1.70 1.76 -19.42
C SER A 168 1.51 1.39 -20.89
N ASP A 169 0.64 2.10 -21.62
CA ASP A 169 0.45 1.88 -23.05
C ASP A 169 1.64 2.40 -23.86
N LYS A 170 1.98 1.68 -24.93
CA LYS A 170 3.16 1.94 -25.76
C LYS A 170 3.20 3.38 -26.29
N ALA A 171 2.06 3.93 -26.69
CA ALA A 171 1.96 5.30 -27.18
C ALA A 171 2.26 6.34 -26.08
N SER A 172 1.74 6.15 -24.86
CA SER A 172 2.06 7.02 -23.73
C SER A 172 3.53 6.90 -23.30
N VAL A 173 4.11 5.69 -23.32
CA VAL A 173 5.53 5.47 -23.02
C VAL A 173 6.42 6.15 -24.07
N GLU A 174 6.16 5.98 -25.37
CA GLU A 174 6.96 6.58 -26.43
C GLU A 174 6.84 8.12 -26.48
N ASN A 175 5.64 8.67 -26.22
CA ASN A 175 5.47 10.12 -26.13
C ASN A 175 6.18 10.69 -24.89
N ALA A 176 6.11 10.01 -23.74
CA ALA A 176 6.85 10.43 -22.56
C ALA A 176 8.36 10.34 -22.80
N GLU A 177 8.88 9.27 -23.43
CA GLU A 177 10.29 9.14 -23.78
C GLU A 177 10.78 10.23 -24.75
N LYS A 178 9.94 10.69 -25.69
CA LYS A 178 10.27 11.76 -26.65
C LYS A 178 10.24 13.16 -26.03
N ASN A 179 9.29 13.40 -25.12
CA ASN A 179 9.10 14.71 -24.52
C ASN A 179 10.03 14.91 -23.31
N TRP A 180 10.35 13.82 -22.59
CA TRP A 180 11.22 13.83 -21.42
C TRP A 180 12.64 14.26 -21.78
N ARG A 181 12.88 15.57 -21.63
CA ARG A 181 14.20 16.16 -21.61
C ARG A 181 14.83 15.83 -20.26
N GLY A 182 15.46 14.66 -20.19
CA GLY A 182 16.11 14.16 -18.98
C GLY A 182 16.86 15.27 -18.26
N GLY A 183 16.53 15.46 -16.98
CA GLY A 183 17.06 16.53 -16.15
C GLY A 183 18.55 16.67 -16.38
N VAL A 184 18.93 17.79 -16.99
CA VAL A 184 20.28 18.32 -16.88
C VAL A 184 20.55 18.33 -15.38
N LYS A 185 21.55 17.57 -14.95
CA LYS A 185 22.08 17.68 -13.59
C LYS A 185 22.43 19.16 -13.40
N GLU A 186 21.61 19.90 -12.68
CA GLU A 186 22.05 21.14 -12.07
C GLU A 186 22.81 20.72 -10.81
N GLU A 187 24.11 21.01 -10.82
CA GLU A 187 25.07 20.80 -9.74
C GLU A 187 24.68 21.55 -8.46
#